data_AF-A0AA38UN40-F1
#
_entry.id   AF-A0AA38UN40-F1
#
_cell.length_a   1.000
_cell.length_b   1.000
_cell.length_c   1.000
_cell.angle_alpha   90.00
_cell.angle_beta   90.00
_cell.angle_gamma   90.00
#
_symmetry.space_group_name_H-M   'P 1'
#
loop_
_entity.id
_entity.type
_entity.pdbx_description
1 polymer ?
#
loop_
_entity_poly.entity_id
_entity_poly.type
_entity_poly.pdbx_seq_one_letter_code
_entity_poly.pdbx_strand_id
1 'polypeptide(L)'
;FGDPLAECLEFALSQSTPFPGELVSDEDVQSITRFVAYHISDYTHLILDLVYDNLETQIPTSLLTNPDFEPGTWYARKLLDQGIVTTFDKITSRRMGDAQATRVNQILNGAFQYPGDNLPDFHPRQNEY
;
A
#
# COMPACT_ATOMS: atom_id res chain seq x y z
N PHE A 1 -10.88 3.83 5.30
CA PHE A 1 -10.08 2.98 6.21
C PHE A 1 -10.62 1.57 6.15
N GLY A 2 -9.76 0.57 5.92
CA GLY A 2 -10.16 -0.84 5.98
C GLY A 2 -10.39 -1.53 4.63
N ASP A 3 -9.89 -0.99 3.51
CA ASP A 3 -9.75 -1.78 2.28
C ASP A 3 -8.31 -2.30 2.17
N PRO A 4 -8.08 -3.61 2.44
CA PRO A 4 -6.75 -4.20 2.39
C PRO A 4 -6.09 -4.07 1.01
N LEU A 5 -6.87 -4.08 -0.07
CA LEU A 5 -6.34 -3.97 -1.43
C LEU A 5 -5.82 -2.57 -1.70
N ALA A 6 -6.58 -1.54 -1.33
CA ALA A 6 -6.16 -0.15 -1.47
C ALA A 6 -4.91 0.15 -0.63
N GLU A 7 -4.90 -0.28 0.64
CA GLU A 7 -3.75 -0.07 1.54
C GLU A 7 -2.50 -0.80 1.04
N CYS A 8 -2.64 -2.03 0.54
CA CYS A 8 -1.53 -2.79 -0.02
C CYS A 8 -1.02 -2.17 -1.33
N LEU A 9 -1.92 -1.65 -2.16
CA LEU A 9 -1.59 -0.93 -3.39
C LEU A 9 -0.80 0.34 -3.10
N GLU A 10 -1.27 1.21 -2.21
CA GLU A 10 -0.55 2.43 -1.78
C GLU A 10 0.85 2.09 -1.26
N PHE A 11 0.95 1.06 -0.41
CA PHE A 11 2.22 0.61 0.10
C PHE A 11 3.15 0.09 -1.01
N ALA A 12 2.65 -0.75 -1.92
CA ALA A 12 3.46 -1.28 -3.02
C ALA A 12 3.96 -0.18 -3.97
N LEU A 13 3.11 0.83 -4.25
CA LEU A 13 3.47 1.98 -5.08
C LEU A 13 4.51 2.86 -4.37
N SER A 14 4.34 3.16 -3.08
CA SER A 14 5.31 3.97 -2.33
C SER A 14 6.69 3.29 -2.17
N GLN A 15 6.76 1.97 -2.22
CA GLN A 15 8.04 1.24 -2.26
C GLN A 15 8.71 1.24 -3.63
N SER A 16 7.99 1.65 -4.68
CA SER A 16 8.48 1.66 -6.06
C SER A 16 8.90 3.06 -6.52
N THR A 17 8.78 4.08 -5.65
CA THR A 17 9.21 5.45 -5.93
C THR A 17 10.70 5.66 -5.61
N PRO A 18 11.38 6.58 -6.32
CA PRO A 18 10.90 7.27 -7.53
C PRO A 18 10.82 6.31 -8.73
N PHE A 19 9.89 6.58 -9.65
CA PHE A 19 9.83 5.83 -10.91
C PHE A 19 10.88 6.35 -11.91
N PRO A 20 11.37 5.51 -12.83
CA PRO A 20 12.33 5.91 -13.85
C PRO A 20 11.82 7.06 -14.70
N GLY A 21 12.68 8.05 -14.94
CA GLY A 21 12.36 9.21 -15.76
C GLY A 21 11.51 10.26 -15.05
N GLU A 22 11.19 10.09 -13.77
CA GLU A 22 10.51 11.13 -12.99
C GLU A 22 11.45 12.28 -12.62
N LEU A 23 10.91 13.50 -12.69
CA LEU A 23 11.57 14.72 -12.23
C LEU A 23 10.93 15.19 -10.91
N VAL A 24 10.94 14.32 -9.90
CA VAL A 24 10.44 14.68 -8.55
C VAL A 24 11.58 15.21 -7.70
N SER A 25 11.35 16.27 -6.92
CA SER A 25 12.37 16.78 -6.00
C SER A 25 12.49 15.87 -4.76
N ASP A 26 13.67 15.83 -4.12
CA ASP A 26 13.88 15.05 -2.89
C ASP A 26 12.94 15.50 -1.75
N GLU A 27 12.48 16.76 -1.77
CA GLU A 27 11.51 17.30 -0.80
C GLU A 27 10.08 16.75 -1.04
N ASP A 28 9.68 16.56 -2.29
CA ASP A 28 8.39 15.96 -2.66
C ASP A 28 8.30 14.48 -2.27
N VAL A 29 9.44 13.78 -2.30
CA VAL A 29 9.55 12.36 -1.96
C VAL A 29 9.44 12.12 -0.44
N GLN A 30 9.86 13.09 0.39
CA GLN A 30 10.01 12.88 1.85
C GLN A 30 8.83 13.35 2.70
N SER A 31 7.90 14.15 2.15
CA SER A 31 6.92 14.89 2.97
C SER A 31 5.45 14.44 2.82
N ILE A 32 5.08 13.72 1.75
CA ILE A 32 3.66 13.48 1.42
C ILE A 32 3.39 12.00 1.11
N THR A 33 2.25 11.50 1.58
CA THR A 33 1.63 10.26 1.09
C THR A 33 1.30 10.43 -0.40
N ARG A 34 2.26 10.17 -1.30
CA ARG A 34 2.12 10.40 -2.75
C ARG A 34 0.89 9.73 -3.35
N PHE A 35 0.58 8.52 -2.89
CA PHE A 35 -0.52 7.74 -3.42
C PHE A 35 -1.66 7.65 -2.42
N VAL A 36 -2.87 7.88 -2.91
CA VAL A 36 -4.11 7.55 -2.21
C VAL A 36 -4.89 6.62 -3.12
N ALA A 37 -5.33 5.48 -2.60
CA ALA A 37 -6.15 4.54 -3.32
C ALA A 37 -7.49 4.34 -2.61
N TYR A 38 -8.55 4.20 -3.40
CA TYR A 38 -9.86 3.85 -2.87
C TYR A 38 -10.66 2.99 -3.82
N HIS A 39 -11.48 2.14 -3.22
CA HIS A 39 -12.48 1.34 -3.90
C HIS A 39 -13.61 2.24 -4.41
N ILE A 40 -13.88 2.21 -5.71
CA ILE A 40 -14.97 2.98 -6.33
C ILE A 40 -16.12 2.10 -6.83
N SER A 41 -15.87 0.80 -7.04
CA SER A 41 -16.88 -0.21 -7.40
C SER A 41 -16.27 -1.61 -7.25
N ASP A 42 -17.10 -2.65 -7.21
CA ASP A 42 -16.67 -4.07 -7.12
C ASP A 42 -15.61 -4.49 -8.15
N TYR A 43 -15.47 -3.75 -9.25
CA TYR A 43 -14.56 -4.07 -10.35
C TYR A 43 -13.39 -3.10 -10.47
N THR A 44 -13.39 -1.98 -9.74
CA THR A 44 -12.45 -0.89 -9.97
C THR A 44 -12.03 -0.21 -8.68
N HIS A 45 -10.73 0.02 -8.57
CA HIS A 45 -10.10 0.93 -7.63
C HIS A 45 -9.57 2.16 -8.38
N LEU A 46 -9.48 3.28 -7.68
CA LEU A 46 -8.88 4.51 -8.19
C LEU A 46 -7.61 4.81 -7.41
N ILE A 47 -6.54 5.15 -8.13
CA ILE A 47 -5.30 5.68 -7.59
C ILE A 47 -5.29 7.18 -7.88
N LEU A 48 -5.04 7.99 -6.85
CA LEU A 48 -4.66 9.39 -6.97
C LEU A 48 -3.16 9.51 -6.73
N ASP A 49 -2.45 10.05 -7.72
CA ASP A 49 -1.05 10.45 -7.56
C ASP A 49 -0.96 11.95 -7.31
N LEU A 50 -0.68 12.30 -6.05
CA LEU A 50 -0.67 13.68 -5.57
C LEU A 50 0.52 14.48 -6.12
N VAL A 51 1.55 13.82 -6.63
CA VAL A 51 2.71 14.50 -7.26
C VAL A 51 2.38 15.03 -8.65
N TYR A 52 1.46 14.38 -9.36
CA TYR A 52 1.06 14.75 -10.73
C TYR A 52 -0.31 15.42 -10.77
N ASP A 53 -0.53 16.45 -9.95
CA ASP A 53 -1.79 17.22 -9.87
C ASP A 53 -3.03 16.33 -9.66
N ASN A 54 -2.93 15.38 -8.72
CA ASN A 54 -3.97 14.38 -8.44
C ASN A 54 -4.32 13.51 -9.65
N LEU A 55 -3.31 13.07 -10.40
CA LEU A 55 -3.51 12.19 -11.55
C LEU A 55 -4.35 10.97 -11.15
N GLU A 56 -5.50 10.86 -11.78
CA GLU A 56 -6.46 9.80 -11.55
C GLU A 56 -6.15 8.59 -12.45
N THR A 57 -5.86 7.44 -11.84
CA THR A 57 -5.62 6.20 -12.56
C THR A 57 -6.53 5.09 -12.05
N GLN A 58 -7.46 4.65 -12.90
CA GLN A 58 -8.31 3.50 -12.59
C GLN A 58 -7.53 2.20 -12.80
N ILE A 59 -7.72 1.27 -11.85
CA ILE A 59 -7.15 -0.06 -11.89
C ILE A 59 -8.24 -1.11 -11.63
N PRO A 60 -8.32 -2.18 -12.45
CA PRO A 60 -9.24 -3.27 -12.18
C PRO A 60 -8.94 -3.96 -10.85
N THR A 61 -9.97 -4.18 -10.02
CA THR A 61 -9.86 -4.91 -8.75
C THR A 61 -9.30 -6.32 -8.95
N SER A 62 -9.57 -6.95 -10.10
CA SER A 62 -9.04 -8.27 -10.45
C SER A 62 -7.50 -8.32 -10.49
N LEU A 63 -6.83 -7.22 -10.86
CA LEU A 63 -5.37 -7.13 -10.78
C LEU A 63 -4.90 -7.05 -9.33
N LEU A 64 -5.60 -6.29 -8.48
CA LEU A 64 -5.24 -6.16 -7.06
C LEU A 64 -5.45 -7.47 -6.28
N THR A 65 -6.42 -8.29 -6.68
CA THR A 65 -6.63 -9.62 -6.10
C THR A 65 -5.63 -10.67 -6.57
N ASN A 66 -4.83 -10.36 -7.60
CA ASN A 66 -3.79 -11.27 -8.07
C ASN A 66 -2.53 -11.09 -7.22
N PRO A 67 -2.09 -12.09 -6.44
CA PRO A 67 -0.94 -11.96 -5.54
C PRO A 67 0.39 -11.73 -6.27
N ASP A 68 0.49 -12.12 -7.55
CA ASP A 68 1.69 -11.91 -8.37
C ASP A 68 1.69 -10.57 -9.12
N PHE A 69 0.61 -9.79 -9.00
CA PHE A 69 0.56 -8.47 -9.60
C PHE A 69 1.57 -7.53 -8.95
N GLU A 70 2.32 -6.81 -9.78
CA GLU A 70 3.36 -5.84 -9.39
C GLU A 70 2.88 -4.42 -9.71
N PRO A 71 2.26 -3.70 -8.74
CA PRO A 71 1.61 -2.43 -9.01
C PRO A 71 2.57 -1.35 -9.50
N GLY A 72 3.79 -1.31 -8.97
CA GLY A 72 4.80 -0.33 -9.40
C GLY A 72 5.18 -0.54 -10.86
N THR A 73 5.48 -1.78 -11.26
CA THR A 73 5.84 -2.11 -12.66
C THR A 73 4.71 -1.72 -13.60
N TRP A 74 3.46 -2.03 -13.22
CA TRP A 74 2.28 -1.67 -13.99
C TRP A 74 2.10 -0.14 -14.07
N TYR A 75 2.27 0.56 -12.95
CA TYR A 75 2.05 2.00 -12.86
C TYR A 75 3.10 2.79 -13.65
N ALA A 76 4.38 2.43 -13.55
CA ALA A 76 5.42 3.06 -14.38
C ALA A 76 5.18 2.89 -15.89
N ARG A 77 4.60 1.75 -16.31
CA ARG A 77 4.17 1.59 -17.71
C ARG A 77 3.01 2.53 -18.06
N LYS A 78 2.06 2.73 -17.13
CA LYS A 78 0.97 3.71 -17.33
C LYS A 78 1.49 5.13 -17.47
N LEU A 79 2.44 5.54 -16.64
CA LEU A 79 3.07 6.86 -16.75
C LEU A 79 3.79 7.02 -18.10
N LEU A 80 4.46 5.98 -18.59
CA LEU A 80 5.10 6.00 -19.91
C LEU A 80 4.07 6.10 -21.03
N ASP A 81 3.01 5.29 -20.99
CA ASP A 81 1.94 5.29 -22.00
C ASP A 81 1.22 6.64 -22.07
N GLN A 82 1.15 7.36 -20.95
CA GLN A 82 0.59 8.71 -20.85
C GLN A 82 1.58 9.83 -21.20
N GLY A 83 2.85 9.50 -21.47
CA GLY A 83 3.91 10.46 -21.79
C GLY A 83 4.36 11.32 -20.61
N ILE A 84 4.06 10.90 -19.37
CA ILE A 84 4.45 11.61 -18.14
C ILE A 84 5.93 11.38 -17.85
N VAL A 85 6.39 10.14 -18.04
CA VAL A 85 7.82 9.78 -18.01
C VAL A 85 8.29 9.42 -19.41
N THR A 86 9.59 9.61 -19.65
CA THR A 86 10.20 9.40 -20.98
C THR A 86 10.94 8.08 -21.11
N THR A 87 11.21 7.40 -19.99
CA THR A 87 11.92 6.12 -19.96
C THR A 87 11.24 5.14 -19.02
N PHE A 88 11.44 3.85 -19.29
CA PHE A 88 11.05 2.77 -18.40
C PHE A 88 12.25 1.86 -18.24
N ASP A 89 12.94 2.00 -17.11
CA ASP A 89 13.95 1.04 -16.67
C ASP A 89 13.32 0.02 -15.73
N LYS A 90 14.03 -1.10 -15.53
CA LYS A 90 13.58 -2.12 -14.58
C LYS A 90 13.50 -1.49 -13.18
N ILE A 91 12.31 -1.47 -12.61
CA ILE A 91 12.09 -1.00 -11.24
C ILE A 91 12.04 -2.16 -10.25
N THR A 92 12.37 -1.85 -9.00
CA THR A 92 12.00 -2.70 -7.87
C THR A 92 10.52 -2.48 -7.61
N SER A 93 9.70 -3.51 -7.77
CA SER A 93 8.28 -3.44 -7.44
C SER A 93 7.91 -4.57 -6.50
N ARG A 94 7.17 -4.23 -5.43
CA ARG A 94 6.60 -5.20 -4.52
C ARG A 94 5.33 -5.78 -5.14
N ARG A 95 5.17 -7.10 -5.06
CA ARG A 95 3.93 -7.79 -5.42
C ARG A 95 2.83 -7.52 -4.39
N MET A 96 1.57 -7.54 -4.83
CA MET A 96 0.41 -7.45 -3.92
C MET A 96 0.44 -8.52 -2.82
N GLY A 97 0.86 -9.74 -3.16
CA GLY A 97 0.81 -10.86 -2.24
C GLY A 97 -0.62 -11.12 -1.76
N ASP A 98 -0.77 -11.66 -0.55
CA ASP A 98 -2.08 -11.77 0.09
C ASP A 98 -2.35 -10.52 0.93
N ALA A 99 -3.05 -9.56 0.32
CA ALA A 99 -3.38 -8.28 0.95
C ALA A 99 -4.23 -8.45 2.21
N GLN A 100 -5.17 -9.42 2.21
CA GLN A 100 -6.01 -9.70 3.36
C GLN A 100 -5.21 -10.34 4.50
N ALA A 101 -4.40 -11.36 4.22
CA ALA A 101 -3.54 -11.96 5.22
C ALA A 101 -2.50 -10.97 5.77
N THR A 102 -1.96 -10.09 4.92
CA THR A 102 -1.06 -9.00 5.35
C THR A 102 -1.77 -8.09 6.33
N ARG A 103 -3.01 -7.67 6.02
CA ARG A 103 -3.80 -6.81 6.90
C ARG A 103 -4.16 -7.49 8.21
N VAL A 104 -4.59 -8.75 8.17
CA VAL A 104 -4.88 -9.55 9.38
C VAL A 104 -3.64 -9.63 10.26
N ASN A 105 -2.47 -9.91 9.70
CA ASN A 105 -1.21 -9.94 10.44
C ASN A 105 -0.86 -8.58 11.04
N GLN A 106 -1.07 -7.47 10.33
CA GLN A 106 -0.86 -6.13 10.88
C GLN A 106 -1.79 -5.84 12.06
N ILE A 107 -3.06 -6.24 11.97
CA ILE A 107 -4.03 -6.06 13.06
C ILE A 107 -3.64 -6.91 14.27
N LEU A 108 -3.35 -8.20 14.06
CA LEU A 108 -2.99 -9.13 15.13
C LEU A 108 -1.68 -8.75 15.82
N ASN A 109 -0.67 -8.29 15.07
CA ASN A 109 0.63 -7.89 15.63
C ASN A 109 0.69 -6.42 16.07
N GLY A 110 -0.33 -5.61 15.75
CA GLY A 110 -0.41 -4.19 16.08
C GLY A 110 -0.70 -3.88 17.55
N ALA A 111 -0.83 -4.91 18.41
CA ALA A 111 -1.08 -4.79 19.84
C ALA A 111 -2.27 -3.88 20.19
N PHE A 112 -3.37 -3.97 19.44
CA PHE A 112 -4.63 -3.41 19.91
C PHE A 112 -5.07 -4.19 21.15
N GLN A 113 -5.00 -3.58 22.32
CA GLN A 113 -5.73 -4.08 23.50
C GLN A 113 -7.21 -4.12 23.11
N TYR A 114 -7.76 -5.32 23.02
CA TYR A 114 -9.19 -5.47 22.80
C TYR A 114 -9.90 -5.06 24.09
N PRO A 115 -11.06 -4.38 24.02
CA PRO A 115 -11.89 -4.12 25.19
C PRO A 115 -12.31 -5.46 25.82
N GLY A 116 -11.58 -5.88 26.85
CA GLY A 116 -11.64 -7.25 27.39
C GLY A 116 -10.29 -7.79 27.85
N ASP A 117 -9.18 -7.25 27.33
CA ASP A 117 -7.80 -7.60 27.70
C ASP A 117 -7.37 -7.05 29.08
N ASN A 118 -8.33 -6.77 29.96
CA ASN A 118 -8.08 -6.68 31.40
C ASN A 118 -7.82 -8.11 31.92
N LEU A 119 -6.66 -8.66 31.56
CA LEU A 119 -6.15 -9.82 32.27
C LEU A 119 -5.94 -9.37 33.73
N PRO A 120 -6.54 -10.05 34.72
CA PRO A 120 -6.26 -9.74 36.11
C PRO A 120 -4.77 -9.89 36.34
N ASP A 121 -4.19 -8.93 37.08
CA ASP A 121 -2.79 -8.91 37.45
C ASP A 121 -2.31 -10.32 37.81
N PHE A 122 -1.30 -10.78 37.08
CA PHE A 122 -0.59 -12.01 37.41
C PHE A 122 0.06 -11.80 38.78
N HIS A 123 -0.65 -12.15 39.85
CA HIS A 123 -0.01 -12.32 41.15
C HIS A 123 0.85 -13.58 41.05
N PRO A 124 2.19 -13.48 41.10
CA PRO A 124 3.02 -14.67 41.24
C PRO A 124 2.58 -15.38 42.52
N ARG A 125 2.22 -16.66 42.41
CA ARG A 125 1.94 -17.50 43.57
C ARG A 125 3.16 -17.42 44.49
N GLN A 126 2.99 -16.82 45.66
CA GLN A 126 3.98 -16.94 46.72
C GLN A 126 4.05 -18.41 47.09
N ASN A 127 5.23 -19.00 46.90
CA ASN A 127 5.52 -20.36 47.35
C ASN A 127 5.45 -20.36 48.88
N GLU A 128 4.41 -20.98 49.43
CA GLU A 128 4.36 -21.37 50.84
C GLU A 128 5.35 -22.52 51.06
N TYR A 129 6.31 -22.29 51.95
CA TYR A 129 7.13 -23.32 52.62
C TYR A 129 6.90 -23.20 54.12
#